data_AF-A0A7W0W2J1-F1
#
_entry.id   AF-A0A7W0W2J1-F1
#
_cell.length_a   1.000
_cell.length_b   1.000
_cell.length_c   1.000
_cell.angle_alpha   90.00
_cell.angle_beta   90.00
_cell.angle_gamma   90.00
#
_symmetry.space_group_name_H-M   'P 1'
#
loop_
_entity.id
_entity.type
_entity.pdbx_description
1 polymer ?
#
loop_
_entity_poly.entity_id
_entity_poly.type
_entity_poly.pdbx_seq_one_letter_code
_entity_poly.pdbx_strand_id
1 'polypeptide(L)'
;MLAYLDSLCAALLARDSTEIQRLLALPSARDLPRRVREEAVAISRSGNRSFMAPIHSLHFYYKLTHMVDESSDPIFGDQARDAEPQDGQIELPLRKVGAGRR
;
A
#
# COMPACT_ATOMS: atom_id res chain seq x y z
N MET A 1 9.32 -8.00 16.60
CA MET A 1 8.72 -7.80 15.27
C MET A 1 8.13 -6.39 15.11
N LEU A 2 7.23 -5.93 15.97
CA LEU A 2 6.65 -4.58 15.88
C LEU A 2 7.70 -3.45 15.92
N ALA A 3 8.67 -3.50 16.84
CA ALA A 3 9.74 -2.49 16.91
C ALA A 3 10.61 -2.41 15.64
N TYR A 4 10.81 -3.55 14.95
CA TYR A 4 11.51 -3.58 13.66
C TYR A 4 10.68 -2.91 12.57
N LEU A 5 9.38 -3.21 12.53
CA LEU A 5 8.47 -2.62 11.55
C LEU A 5 8.29 -1.12 11.77
N ASP A 6 8.22 -0.67 13.02
CA ASP A 6 8.20 0.75 13.38
C ASP A 6 9.46 1.47 12.89
N SER A 7 10.63 0.89 13.14
CA SER A 7 11.91 1.39 12.62
C SER A 7 11.92 1.47 11.08
N LEU A 8 11.37 0.46 10.41
CA LEU A 8 11.25 0.44 8.94
C LEU A 8 10.29 1.53 8.43
N CYS A 9 9.13 1.70 9.07
CA CYS A 9 8.18 2.75 8.73
C CYS A 9 8.79 4.14 8.92
N ALA A 10 9.51 4.38 10.02
CA ALA A 10 10.23 5.63 10.25
C ALA A 10 11.27 5.91 9.14
N ALA A 11 12.08 4.91 8.79
CA ALA A 11 13.07 5.04 7.72
C ALA A 11 12.43 5.30 6.34
N LEU A 12 11.31 4.64 6.04
CA LEU A 12 10.55 4.84 4.80
C LEU A 12 9.94 6.24 4.71
N LEU A 13 9.39 6.76 5.80
CA LEU A 13 8.84 8.11 5.88
C LEU A 13 9.94 9.19 5.78
N ALA A 14 11.08 8.94 6.42
CA ALA A 14 12.27 9.80 6.33
C ALA A 14 12.99 9.69 4.98
N ARG A 15 12.63 8.69 4.15
CA ARG A 15 13.28 8.35 2.87
C ARG A 15 14.78 8.08 3.00
N ASP A 16 15.20 7.53 4.14
CA ASP A 16 16.60 7.16 4.38
C ASP A 16 16.90 5.83 3.68
N SER A 17 17.40 5.92 2.44
CA SER A 17 17.72 4.73 1.63
C SER A 17 18.79 3.85 2.27
N THR A 18 19.71 4.43 3.04
CA THR A 18 20.78 3.67 3.70
C THR A 18 20.23 2.84 4.84
N GLU A 19 19.37 3.43 5.66
CA GLU A 19 18.74 2.74 6.78
C GLU A 19 17.72 1.69 6.28
N ILE A 20 16.95 2.00 5.23
CA ILE A 20 16.05 1.02 4.61
C ILE A 20 16.83 -0.21 4.13
N GLN A 21 17.96 -0.03 3.45
CA GLN A 21 18.79 -1.16 3.00
C GLN A 21 19.38 -1.95 4.17
N ARG A 22 19.84 -1.26 5.22
CA ARG A 22 20.35 -1.89 6.45
C ARG A 22 19.28 -2.77 7.08
N LEU A 23 18.05 -2.27 7.21
CA LEU A 23 16.92 -3.01 7.80
C LEU A 23 16.50 -4.19 6.91
N LEU A 24 16.48 -4.04 5.59
CA LEU A 24 16.15 -5.11 4.65
C LEU A 24 17.19 -6.25 4.62
N ALA A 25 18.42 -6.00 5.03
CA ALA A 25 19.45 -7.02 5.15
C ALA A 25 19.29 -7.90 6.40
N LEU A 26 18.47 -7.47 7.38
CA LEU A 26 18.24 -8.23 8.60
C LEU A 26 17.42 -9.50 8.34
N PRO A 27 17.63 -10.59 9.10
CA PRO A 27 16.83 -11.81 8.96
C PRO A 27 15.32 -11.58 9.11
N SER A 28 14.92 -10.63 9.96
CA SER A 28 13.52 -10.25 10.21
C SER A 28 12.80 -9.72 8.97
N ALA A 29 13.52 -9.26 7.94
CA ALA A 29 12.91 -8.87 6.68
C ALA A 29 12.24 -10.05 5.95
N ARG A 30 12.66 -11.30 6.22
CA ARG A 30 12.08 -12.50 5.59
C ARG A 30 10.62 -12.72 5.98
N ASP A 31 10.26 -12.31 7.19
CA ASP A 31 8.90 -12.45 7.74
C ASP A 31 7.94 -11.38 7.20
N LEU A 32 8.46 -10.35 6.51
CA LEU A 32 7.63 -9.32 5.90
C LEU A 32 6.86 -9.87 4.69
N PRO A 33 5.61 -9.43 4.47
CA PRO A 33 4.88 -9.71 3.24
C PRO A 33 5.67 -9.26 2.02
N ARG A 34 5.57 -10.02 0.92
CA ARG A 34 6.27 -9.74 -0.33
C ARG A 34 6.06 -8.30 -0.82
N ARG A 35 4.81 -7.80 -0.80
CA ARG A 35 4.47 -6.44 -1.22
C ARG A 35 5.18 -5.36 -0.40
N VAL A 36 5.34 -5.55 0.91
CA VAL A 36 6.07 -4.63 1.81
C VAL A 36 7.56 -4.60 1.46
N ARG A 37 8.16 -5.76 1.18
CA ARG A 37 9.56 -5.83 0.77
C ARG A 37 9.81 -5.16 -0.57
N GLU A 38 8.98 -5.45 -1.57
CA GLU A 38 9.10 -4.85 -2.90
C GLU A 38 8.95 -3.33 -2.86
N GLU A 39 7.99 -2.83 -2.08
CA GLU A 39 7.80 -1.40 -1.83
C GLU A 39 9.03 -0.75 -1.17
N ALA A 40 9.56 -1.36 -0.10
CA ALA A 40 10.74 -0.85 0.58
C ALA A 40 11.97 -0.82 -0.34
N VAL A 41 12.16 -1.85 -1.17
CA VAL A 41 13.22 -1.88 -2.19
C VAL A 41 13.01 -0.77 -3.22
N ALA A 42 11.79 -0.59 -3.73
CA ALA A 42 11.49 0.45 -4.71
C ALA A 42 11.75 1.87 -4.16
N ILE A 43 11.36 2.14 -2.91
CA ILE A 43 11.62 3.41 -2.24
C ILE A 43 13.13 3.62 -2.02
N SER A 44 13.84 2.60 -1.55
CA SER A 44 15.30 2.69 -1.33
C SER A 44 16.08 3.01 -2.61
N ARG A 45 15.62 2.51 -3.77
CA ARG A 45 16.25 2.74 -5.08
C ARG A 45 15.91 4.09 -5.67
N SER A 46 14.69 4.56 -5.44
CA SER A 46 14.20 5.82 -6.02
C SER A 46 14.64 7.06 -5.21
N GLY A 47 14.98 6.87 -3.93
CA GLY A 47 15.52 7.92 -3.06
C GLY A 47 14.59 9.12 -2.92
N ASN A 48 15.16 10.31 -2.69
CA ASN A 48 14.41 11.55 -2.43
C ASN A 48 13.68 12.13 -3.63
N ARG A 49 13.79 11.52 -4.82
CA ARG A 49 13.17 12.03 -6.06
C ARG A 49 11.80 11.42 -6.33
N SER A 50 11.37 10.48 -5.52
CA SER A 50 10.11 9.76 -5.67
C SER A 50 9.09 10.24 -4.66
N PHE A 51 7.86 10.48 -5.12
CA PHE A 51 6.70 10.77 -4.27
C PHE A 51 5.96 9.50 -3.87
N MET A 52 6.53 8.31 -4.10
CA MET A 52 5.90 7.07 -3.68
C MET A 52 5.76 7.05 -2.16
N ALA A 53 4.53 6.80 -1.72
CA ALA A 53 4.19 6.61 -0.33
C ALA A 53 4.36 5.12 0.04
N PRO A 54 4.85 4.80 1.24
CA PRO A 54 5.00 3.42 1.71
C PRO A 54 3.64 2.84 2.19
N ILE A 55 2.67 2.75 1.27
CA ILE A 55 1.27 2.43 1.57
C ILE A 55 1.15 1.02 2.17
N HIS A 56 1.80 0.02 1.57
CA HIS A 56 1.71 -1.35 2.04
C HIS A 56 2.40 -1.54 3.39
N SER A 57 3.52 -0.86 3.61
CA SER A 57 4.26 -0.90 4.87
C SER A 57 3.44 -0.29 6.01
N LEU A 58 2.83 0.89 5.79
CA LEU A 58 1.98 1.55 6.78
C LEU A 58 0.71 0.75 7.08
N HIS A 59 0.07 0.20 6.05
CA HIS A 59 -1.09 -0.64 6.25
C HIS A 59 -0.73 -1.95 6.98
N PHE A 60 0.40 -2.57 6.66
CA PHE A 60 0.85 -3.76 7.40
C PHE A 60 1.15 -3.45 8.87
N TYR A 61 1.75 -2.29 9.16
CA TYR A 61 1.95 -1.81 10.52
C TYR A 61 0.62 -1.64 11.26
N TYR A 62 -0.33 -0.92 10.65
CA TYR A 62 -1.68 -0.76 11.20
C TYR A 62 -2.36 -2.10 11.46
N LYS A 63 -2.32 -3.01 10.49
CA LYS A 63 -2.93 -4.34 10.62
C LYS A 63 -2.30 -5.13 11.76
N LEU A 64 -0.97 -5.11 11.90
CA LEU A 64 -0.31 -5.83 12.98
C LEU A 64 -0.57 -5.22 14.36
N THR A 65 -0.65 -3.90 14.48
CA THR A 65 -0.98 -3.26 15.76
C THR A 65 -2.42 -3.55 16.19
N HIS A 66 -3.35 -3.63 15.24
CA HIS A 66 -4.77 -3.88 15.52
C HIS A 66 -5.15 -5.38 15.49
N MET A 67 -4.34 -6.26 14.92
CA MET A 67 -4.51 -7.72 15.06
C MET A 67 -4.16 -8.22 16.46
N VAL A 68 -3.27 -7.50 17.16
CA VAL A 68 -3.07 -7.69 18.60
C VAL A 68 -4.30 -7.20 19.40
N ASP A 69 -5.15 -6.38 18.77
CA ASP A 69 -6.30 -5.69 19.36
C ASP A 69 -7.66 -6.31 18.93
N GLU A 70 -7.67 -7.54 18.40
CA GLU A 70 -8.84 -8.30 17.91
C GLU A 70 -9.42 -7.91 16.52
N SER A 71 -9.08 -8.71 15.49
CA SER A 71 -9.98 -9.10 14.37
C SER A 71 -10.73 -8.01 13.56
N SER A 72 -10.10 -6.91 13.11
CA SER A 72 -10.83 -5.87 12.35
C SER A 72 -10.19 -5.45 11.01
N ASP A 73 -10.92 -5.76 9.94
CA ASP A 73 -11.18 -5.00 8.70
C ASP A 73 -10.87 -5.63 7.30
N PRO A 74 -11.88 -5.71 6.40
CA PRO A 74 -11.78 -6.36 5.08
C PRO A 74 -11.39 -5.43 3.91
N ILE A 75 -10.97 -4.19 4.13
CA ILE A 75 -10.86 -3.16 3.07
C ILE A 75 -9.86 -3.51 1.94
N PHE A 76 -8.91 -4.41 2.17
CA PHE A 76 -7.87 -4.76 1.20
C PHE A 76 -7.76 -6.26 0.90
N GLY A 77 -8.80 -7.04 1.24
CA GLY A 77 -8.79 -8.50 1.04
C GLY A 77 -8.79 -8.97 -0.42
N ASP A 78 -9.05 -8.09 -1.39
CA ASP A 78 -9.44 -8.52 -2.75
C ASP A 78 -8.84 -7.66 -3.89
N GLN A 79 -7.52 -7.60 -4.00
CA GLN A 79 -6.86 -7.06 -5.22
C GLN A 79 -5.75 -7.98 -5.74
N ALA A 80 -6.00 -9.30 -5.76
CA ALA A 80 -5.12 -10.27 -6.41
C ALA A 80 -5.82 -11.50 -7.00
N ARG A 81 -7.15 -11.46 -7.15
CA ARG A 81 -8.02 -12.37 -7.92
C ARG A 81 -9.14 -11.43 -8.37
N ASP A 82 -9.26 -10.92 -9.58
CA ASP A 82 -9.27 -11.57 -10.87
C ASP A 82 -8.79 -10.57 -11.93
N ALA A 83 -7.77 -10.95 -12.70
CA ALA A 83 -7.54 -10.37 -14.01
C ALA A 83 -8.27 -11.27 -15.02
N GLU A 84 -9.59 -11.12 -15.10
CA GLU A 84 -10.42 -11.65 -16.19
C GLU A 84 -11.18 -10.44 -16.79
N PRO A 85 -11.15 -10.22 -18.11
CA PRO A 85 -11.85 -9.11 -18.73
C PRO A 85 -13.33 -9.49 -18.90
N GLN A 86 -14.22 -8.93 -18.09
CA GLN A 86 -15.65 -9.00 -18.36
C GLN A 86 -16.18 -7.64 -18.82
N ASP A 87 -16.60 -7.64 -20.08
CA ASP A 87 -17.55 -6.70 -20.68
C ASP A 87 -18.63 -6.28 -19.69
N GLY A 88 -18.73 -4.98 -19.46
CA GLY A 88 -19.65 -4.40 -18.49
C GLY A 88 -19.77 -2.90 -18.72
N GLN A 89 -20.19 -2.55 -19.93
CA GLN A 89 -20.58 -1.22 -20.38
C GLN A 89 -21.42 -0.49 -19.30
N ILE A 90 -20.78 0.39 -18.53
CA ILE A 90 -21.49 1.31 -17.64
C ILE A 90 -22.04 2.42 -18.54
N GLU A 91 -23.23 2.21 -19.07
CA GLU A 91 -23.97 3.20 -19.82
C GLU A 91 -24.35 4.34 -18.86
N LEU A 92 -23.62 5.46 -18.90
CA LEU A 92 -24.02 6.67 -18.20
C LEU A 92 -25.31 7.19 -18.83
N PRO A 93 -26.40 7.41 -18.08
CA PRO A 93 -27.58 8.04 -18.65
C PRO A 93 -27.22 9.49 -19.01
N LEU A 94 -27.12 9.78 -20.31
CA LEU A 94 -27.09 11.15 -20.81
C LEU A 94 -28.35 11.87 -20.31
N ARG A 95 -28.16 12.78 -19.35
CA ARG A 95 -29.22 13.66 -18.87
C ARG A 95 -29.65 14.55 -20.04
N LYS A 96 -30.77 14.18 -20.66
CA LYS A 96 -31.47 14.94 -21.70
C LYS A 96 -31.90 16.29 -21.12
N VAL A 97 -31.11 17.35 -21.33
CA VAL A 97 -31.58 18.73 -21.13
C VAL A 97 -32.47 19.07 -22.32
N GLY A 98 -33.73 18.64 -22.23
CA GLY A 98 -34.78 18.97 -23.17
C GLY A 98 -35.46 20.27 -22.78
N ALA A 99 -35.13 21.32 -23.53
CA ALA A 99 -36.01 22.35 -24.11
C ALA A 99 -37.19 22.96 -23.30
N GLY A 100 -37.25 24.30 -23.32
CA GLY A 100 -38.52 25.05 -23.26
C GLY A 100 -38.40 26.42 -22.60
N ARG A 101 -38.03 27.47 -23.35
CA ARG A 101 -38.91 28.58 -23.76
C ARG A 101 -39.77 29.19 -22.63
N ARG A 102 -39.43 30.40 -22.19
CA ARG A 102 -40.18 31.64 -22.44
C ARG A 102 -39.38 32.85 -22.00
#